data_AF-A0A6M1RWF3-F1
#
_entry.id   AF-A0A6M1RWF3-F1
#
_cell.length_a   1.000
_cell.length_b   1.000
_cell.length_c   1.000
_cell.angle_alpha   90.00
_cell.angle_beta   90.00
_cell.angle_gamma   90.00
#
_symmetry.space_group_name_H-M   'P 1'
#
loop_
_entity.id
_entity.type
_entity.pdbx_description
1 polymer ?
#
loop_
_entity_poly.entity_id
_entity_poly.type
_entity_poly.pdbx_seq_one_letter_code
_entity_poly.pdbx_strand_id
1 'polypeptide(L)'
;MVKLSAIAALMFVSCFCCVQAEGVKSSGTGFAVTSDGWILTNAHVIDGCERVDVKGVGTVSASRVDAVNDLALIQVSSTKPLMPLEFRRAPVRLGEDIVAIGYPLAGLLSDSIKITTGNVNALAGPQNDTRYIQISTPIQPGNSGGPVVDKDGMLIGITSATLSKQVADAIGITAQNVNFAIRASVAELFLQSQSITGTSGDHTVDQPPSSTADLADKLSPSVYYIQCFGNMEASVPADLSDVRKSNAPQQALAPVMLEMSGYDAIGFDYTNRPDISYLGCKAACESDAQCKAITYNTKYSVCFLKYDVVALIRNSDALAAYTSSKSKDVIVSDFTSYSDVDLPGGDYKRFQKTDYIQCFVSCLEENACKAFSYVRKKHECWLKNRLGTPRRVKGVELGVK
;
A
#
# COMPACT_ATOMS: atom_id res chain seq x y z
N MET A 1 -65.71 43.68 4.29
CA MET A 1 -65.58 42.54 3.35
C MET A 1 -64.51 42.88 2.33
N VAL A 2 -63.62 41.92 2.09
CA VAL A 2 -62.33 41.98 1.37
C VAL A 2 -62.53 41.87 -0.15
N LYS A 3 -61.65 42.51 -0.94
CA LYS A 3 -60.87 41.95 -2.10
C LYS A 3 -60.34 43.12 -2.96
N LEU A 4 -59.05 43.50 -2.89
CA LEU A 4 -57.85 42.94 -3.57
C LEU A 4 -58.03 42.75 -5.10
N SER A 5 -57.30 43.54 -5.88
CA SER A 5 -56.83 43.19 -7.23
C SER A 5 -55.34 43.45 -7.33
N ALA A 6 -54.63 42.44 -7.81
CA ALA A 6 -53.20 42.23 -7.68
C ALA A 6 -52.39 42.97 -8.75
N ILE A 7 -51.24 43.50 -8.33
CA ILE A 7 -50.16 43.98 -9.19
C ILE A 7 -49.25 42.78 -9.48
N ALA A 8 -49.09 42.43 -10.76
CA ALA A 8 -48.15 41.42 -11.20
C ALA A 8 -46.73 42.01 -11.25
N ALA A 9 -45.87 41.58 -10.33
CA ALA A 9 -44.44 41.87 -10.39
C ALA A 9 -43.73 40.78 -11.21
N LEU A 10 -43.13 41.17 -12.34
CA LEU A 10 -42.14 40.35 -13.05
C LEU A 10 -40.90 40.18 -12.16
N MET A 11 -40.72 39.01 -11.57
CA MET A 11 -39.42 38.61 -11.02
C MET A 11 -38.57 38.00 -12.12
N PHE A 12 -37.52 38.73 -12.52
CA PHE A 12 -36.36 38.16 -13.18
C PHE A 12 -35.66 37.21 -12.19
N VAL A 13 -35.86 35.90 -12.37
CA VAL A 13 -35.04 34.89 -11.71
C VAL A 13 -33.68 34.90 -12.41
N SER A 14 -32.74 35.63 -11.84
CA SER A 14 -31.31 35.45 -12.10
C SER A 14 -30.95 34.02 -11.76
N CYS A 15 -30.64 33.22 -12.79
CA CYS A 15 -30.02 31.92 -12.63
C CYS A 15 -28.61 32.15 -12.08
N PHE A 16 -28.48 32.19 -10.76
CA PHE A 16 -27.20 32.02 -10.09
C PHE A 16 -26.68 30.64 -10.48
N CYS A 17 -25.75 30.61 -11.42
CA CYS A 17 -24.90 29.44 -11.64
C CYS A 17 -24.17 29.22 -10.32
N CYS A 18 -24.65 28.29 -9.51
CA CYS A 18 -24.00 27.88 -8.29
C CYS A 18 -22.74 27.12 -8.71
N VAL A 19 -21.65 27.84 -8.95
CA VAL A 19 -20.31 27.24 -8.98
C VAL A 19 -20.12 26.66 -7.57
N GLN A 20 -20.29 25.35 -7.43
CA GLN A 20 -19.95 24.68 -6.19
C GLN A 20 -18.47 24.96 -5.94
N ALA A 21 -18.16 25.64 -4.83
CA ALA A 21 -16.78 25.83 -4.43
C ALA A 21 -16.21 24.45 -4.06
N GLU A 22 -15.30 23.93 -4.88
CA GLU A 22 -14.55 22.72 -4.56
C GLU A 22 -13.78 22.96 -3.24
N GLY A 23 -14.28 22.36 -2.16
CA GLY A 23 -13.62 22.42 -0.85
C GLY A 23 -12.49 21.41 -0.75
N VAL A 24 -11.48 21.70 0.07
CA VAL A 24 -10.44 20.71 0.42
C VAL A 24 -11.09 19.65 1.32
N LYS A 25 -11.21 18.43 0.81
CA LYS A 25 -11.79 17.27 1.51
C LYS A 25 -10.80 16.66 2.50
N SER A 26 -9.54 16.54 2.08
CA SER A 26 -8.44 16.01 2.89
C SER A 26 -7.10 16.60 2.42
N SER A 27 -6.07 16.47 3.26
CA SER A 27 -4.71 16.84 2.90
C SER A 27 -3.69 15.92 3.55
N GLY A 28 -2.48 15.91 2.98
CA GLY A 28 -1.39 15.05 3.41
C GLY A 28 -0.05 15.53 2.90
N THR A 29 0.93 14.66 3.06
CA THR A 29 2.30 14.88 2.60
C THR A 29 2.63 13.83 1.53
N GLY A 30 3.47 14.18 0.57
CA GLY A 30 4.14 13.20 -0.28
C GLY A 30 5.57 13.61 -0.55
N PHE A 31 6.33 12.77 -1.23
CA PHE A 31 7.71 13.06 -1.60
C PHE A 31 8.05 12.51 -2.98
N ALA A 32 8.98 13.16 -3.68
CA ALA A 32 9.41 12.72 -5.00
C ALA A 32 10.15 11.37 -4.93
N VAL A 33 9.82 10.48 -5.85
CA VAL A 33 10.49 9.18 -6.05
C VAL A 33 11.19 9.10 -7.40
N THR A 34 10.86 9.98 -8.33
CA THR A 34 11.56 10.15 -9.61
C THR A 34 11.71 11.62 -9.97
N SER A 35 12.72 11.95 -10.78
CA SER A 35 12.99 13.32 -11.21
C SER A 35 12.00 13.82 -12.27
N ASP A 36 11.31 12.90 -12.96
CA ASP A 36 10.34 13.16 -14.02
C ASP A 36 8.90 13.34 -13.53
N GLY A 37 8.66 13.36 -12.21
CA GLY A 37 7.40 13.85 -11.65
C GLY A 37 6.54 12.83 -10.90
N TRP A 38 7.07 11.66 -10.54
CA TRP A 38 6.36 10.75 -9.64
C TRP A 38 6.60 11.12 -8.18
N ILE A 39 5.50 11.25 -7.43
CA ILE A 39 5.47 11.53 -6.00
C ILE A 39 4.75 10.38 -5.31
N LEU A 40 5.32 9.86 -4.23
CA LEU A 40 4.69 8.85 -3.36
C LEU A 40 3.98 9.54 -2.19
N THR A 41 2.81 9.03 -1.83
CA THR A 41 2.01 9.43 -0.66
C THR A 41 1.20 8.23 -0.15
N ASN A 42 0.32 8.43 0.83
CA ASN A 42 -0.64 7.41 1.23
C ASN A 42 -1.87 7.36 0.32
N ALA A 43 -2.44 6.17 0.14
CA ALA A 43 -3.66 6.00 -0.66
C ALA A 43 -4.83 6.81 -0.11
N HIS A 44 -5.04 6.78 1.22
CA HIS A 44 -6.15 7.51 1.84
C HIS A 44 -6.04 9.04 1.72
N VAL A 45 -4.85 9.58 1.41
CA VAL A 45 -4.67 11.03 1.20
C VAL A 45 -5.38 11.47 -0.08
N ILE A 46 -5.45 10.59 -1.08
CA ILE A 46 -6.04 10.88 -2.39
C ILE A 46 -7.37 10.14 -2.63
N ASP A 47 -7.96 9.55 -1.60
CA ASP A 47 -9.15 8.72 -1.73
C ASP A 47 -10.44 9.54 -1.93
N GLY A 48 -11.19 9.15 -2.96
CA GLY A 48 -12.43 9.82 -3.38
C GLY A 48 -12.24 11.31 -3.67
N CYS A 49 -11.07 11.72 -4.16
CA CYS A 49 -10.86 13.08 -4.65
C CYS A 49 -11.40 13.23 -6.06
N GLU A 50 -12.08 14.34 -6.32
CA GLU A 50 -12.40 14.79 -7.68
C GLU A 50 -11.16 15.38 -8.36
N ARG A 51 -10.32 16.06 -7.57
CA ARG A 51 -9.07 16.66 -8.04
C ARG A 51 -8.01 16.59 -6.94
N VAL A 52 -6.77 16.32 -7.34
CA VAL A 52 -5.62 16.31 -6.42
C VAL A 52 -4.61 17.36 -6.90
N ASP A 53 -4.21 18.26 -6.01
CA ASP A 53 -3.15 19.23 -6.27
C ASP A 53 -1.93 19.01 -5.37
N VAL A 54 -0.77 19.27 -5.93
CA VAL A 54 0.51 19.35 -5.22
C VAL A 54 0.91 20.82 -5.11
N LYS A 55 0.92 21.38 -3.89
CA LYS A 55 1.15 22.82 -3.66
C LYS A 55 2.53 23.24 -4.19
N GLY A 56 2.53 24.27 -5.02
CA GLY A 56 3.75 24.79 -5.66
C GLY A 56 4.22 24.03 -6.90
N VAL A 57 3.55 22.94 -7.28
CA VAL A 57 3.88 22.15 -8.48
C VAL A 57 2.73 22.17 -9.50
N GLY A 58 1.53 21.75 -9.10
CA GLY A 58 0.35 21.74 -9.97
C GLY A 58 -0.60 20.57 -9.70
N THR A 59 -1.57 20.40 -10.60
CA THR A 59 -2.56 19.33 -10.52
C THR A 59 -1.99 17.99 -10.98
N VAL A 60 -2.40 16.92 -10.30
CA VAL A 60 -2.03 15.54 -10.62
C VAL A 60 -2.67 15.11 -11.94
N SER A 61 -1.87 14.56 -12.85
CA SER A 61 -2.31 14.09 -14.17
C SER A 61 -2.66 12.60 -14.20
N ALA A 62 -2.04 11.80 -13.33
CA ALA A 62 -2.30 10.36 -13.22
C ALA A 62 -1.99 9.86 -11.80
N SER A 63 -2.62 8.76 -11.40
CA SER A 63 -2.30 8.07 -10.16
C SER A 63 -2.17 6.55 -10.35
N ARG A 64 -1.45 5.89 -9.44
CA ARG A 64 -1.42 4.44 -9.22
C ARG A 64 -1.61 4.22 -7.74
N VAL A 65 -2.48 3.28 -7.35
CA VAL A 65 -2.91 3.14 -5.94
C VAL A 65 -2.76 1.70 -5.48
N ASP A 66 -2.11 1.53 -4.34
CA ASP A 66 -2.11 0.32 -3.52
C ASP A 66 -2.84 0.63 -2.21
N ALA A 67 -4.16 0.41 -2.23
CA ALA A 67 -5.00 0.72 -1.08
C ALA A 67 -4.73 -0.20 0.13
N VAL A 68 -4.18 -1.40 -0.07
CA VAL A 68 -3.94 -2.39 0.99
C VAL A 68 -2.76 -1.99 1.86
N ASN A 69 -1.70 -1.49 1.22
CA ASN A 69 -0.54 -0.95 1.92
C ASN A 69 -0.65 0.54 2.19
N ASP A 70 -1.79 1.15 1.84
CA ASP A 70 -2.06 2.58 1.98
C ASP A 70 -0.98 3.42 1.28
N LEU A 71 -0.66 3.09 0.03
CA LEU A 71 0.32 3.79 -0.81
C LEU A 71 -0.31 4.27 -2.12
N ALA A 72 0.11 5.44 -2.58
CA ALA A 72 -0.27 5.96 -3.89
C ALA A 72 0.90 6.70 -4.54
N LEU A 73 1.05 6.49 -5.84
CA LEU A 73 1.92 7.26 -6.71
C LEU A 73 1.06 8.25 -7.49
N ILE A 74 1.44 9.52 -7.45
CA ILE A 74 0.79 10.59 -8.22
C ILE A 74 1.82 11.20 -9.17
N GLN A 75 1.39 11.45 -10.40
CA GLN A 75 2.21 12.07 -11.43
C GLN A 75 1.85 13.55 -11.57
N VAL A 76 2.87 14.40 -11.60
CA VAL A 76 2.72 15.84 -11.83
C VAL A 76 3.63 16.29 -12.98
N SER A 77 3.16 17.28 -13.73
CA SER A 77 3.98 17.93 -14.76
C SER A 77 4.74 19.09 -14.12
N SER A 78 6.04 18.94 -13.93
CA SER A 78 6.91 20.00 -13.39
C SER A 78 7.82 20.57 -14.47
N THR A 79 8.03 21.89 -14.44
CA THR A 79 9.00 22.57 -15.33
C THR A 79 10.45 22.37 -14.88
N LYS A 80 10.67 21.96 -13.63
CA LYS A 80 11.98 21.62 -13.07
C LYS A 80 12.01 20.17 -12.63
N PRO A 81 13.14 19.44 -12.79
CA PRO A 81 13.26 18.09 -12.26
C PRO A 81 12.97 18.07 -10.77
N LEU A 82 12.17 17.10 -10.32
CA LEU A 82 12.00 16.86 -8.88
C LEU A 82 13.27 16.25 -8.31
N MET A 83 13.41 16.30 -6.98
CA MET A 83 14.56 15.74 -6.26
C MET A 83 14.12 14.45 -5.54
N PRO A 84 14.39 13.25 -6.08
CA PRO A 84 13.95 12.01 -5.47
C PRO A 84 14.64 11.75 -4.13
N LEU A 85 13.91 11.16 -3.19
CA LEU A 85 14.52 10.58 -2.00
C LEU A 85 15.17 9.22 -2.31
N GLU A 86 16.26 8.93 -1.61
CA GLU A 86 16.94 7.65 -1.73
C GLU A 86 16.40 6.65 -0.70
N PHE A 87 16.05 5.45 -1.17
CA PHE A 87 15.60 4.34 -0.35
C PHE A 87 16.79 3.64 0.29
N ARG A 88 16.67 3.33 1.58
CA ARG A 88 17.71 2.55 2.26
C ARG A 88 17.55 1.06 1.98
N ARG A 89 18.65 0.38 1.60
CA ARG A 89 18.65 -1.08 1.41
C ARG A 89 18.89 -1.83 2.72
N ALA A 90 19.72 -1.27 3.60
CA ALA A 90 20.03 -1.86 4.89
C ALA A 90 18.77 -1.98 5.79
N PRO A 91 18.58 -3.12 6.49
CA PRO A 91 17.46 -3.32 7.39
C PRO A 91 17.38 -2.28 8.51
N VAL A 92 16.16 -1.86 8.84
CA VAL A 92 15.86 -0.99 9.99
C VAL A 92 16.19 -1.67 11.32
N ARG A 93 16.83 -0.94 12.23
CA ARG A 93 17.20 -1.42 13.57
C ARG A 93 16.31 -0.82 14.65
N LEU A 94 16.12 -1.59 15.72
CA LEU A 94 15.44 -1.10 16.92
C LEU A 94 16.28 0.00 17.59
N GLY A 95 15.63 1.07 18.03
CA GLY A 95 16.27 2.22 18.69
C GLY A 95 17.02 3.16 17.74
N GLU A 96 16.92 2.94 16.43
CA GLU A 96 17.54 3.81 15.43
C GLU A 96 16.86 5.19 15.41
N ASP A 97 17.68 6.25 15.43
CA ASP A 97 17.19 7.64 15.37
C ASP A 97 16.61 7.96 13.99
N ILE A 98 15.51 8.70 14.00
CA ILE A 98 14.74 9.01 12.79
C ILE A 98 14.31 10.47 12.76
N VAL A 99 14.04 10.93 11.55
CA VAL A 99 13.39 12.20 11.26
C VAL A 99 12.15 11.95 10.42
N ALA A 100 11.00 12.47 10.84
CA ALA A 100 9.78 12.49 10.03
C ALA A 100 9.50 13.92 9.55
N ILE A 101 9.16 14.05 8.28
CA ILE A 101 8.99 15.33 7.58
C ILE A 101 7.60 15.39 6.97
N GLY A 102 6.89 16.50 7.14
CA GLY A 102 5.61 16.70 6.47
C GLY A 102 4.89 17.99 6.82
N TYR A 103 3.60 18.03 6.51
CA TYR A 103 2.74 19.21 6.62
C TYR A 103 1.56 18.95 7.57
N PRO A 104 1.80 18.69 8.87
CA PRO A 104 0.70 18.41 9.77
C PRO A 104 -0.12 19.68 10.01
N LEU A 105 -1.44 19.50 10.05
CA LEU A 105 -2.42 20.54 10.36
C LEU A 105 -2.28 21.80 9.50
N ALA A 106 -1.89 21.65 8.23
CA ALA A 106 -1.85 22.75 7.26
C ALA A 106 -3.25 23.40 7.15
N GLY A 107 -3.31 24.73 7.19
CA GLY A 107 -4.55 25.50 7.31
C GLY A 107 -5.06 25.78 8.73
N LEU A 108 -4.63 25.02 9.76
CA LEU A 108 -4.90 25.31 11.18
C LEU A 108 -3.65 25.88 11.89
N LEU A 109 -2.47 25.40 11.49
CA LEU A 109 -1.15 25.91 11.88
C LEU A 109 -0.48 26.60 10.67
N SER A 110 0.83 26.81 10.75
CA SER A 110 1.62 27.24 9.59
C SER A 110 1.51 26.24 8.43
N ASP A 111 1.39 26.77 7.21
CA ASP A 111 1.47 26.01 5.94
C ASP A 111 2.89 25.54 5.61
N SER A 112 3.87 25.86 6.45
CA SER A 112 5.25 25.43 6.29
C SER A 112 5.42 23.94 6.60
N ILE A 113 6.44 23.36 5.97
CA ILE A 113 6.95 22.04 6.30
C ILE A 113 7.38 22.00 7.77
N LYS A 114 7.21 20.85 8.41
CA LYS A 114 7.54 20.63 9.81
C LYS A 114 8.36 19.34 9.92
N ILE A 115 9.28 19.35 10.87
CA ILE A 115 10.26 18.29 11.05
C ILE A 115 10.20 17.86 12.50
N THR A 116 10.13 16.56 12.69
CA THR A 116 9.99 15.95 14.01
C THR A 116 10.99 14.81 14.13
N THR A 117 11.58 14.65 15.31
CA THR A 117 12.58 13.62 15.60
C THR A 117 11.99 12.54 16.50
N GLY A 118 12.62 11.38 16.49
CA GLY A 118 12.29 10.26 17.36
C GLY A 118 13.19 9.07 17.05
N ASN A 119 12.70 7.88 17.35
CA ASN A 119 13.39 6.63 17.09
C ASN A 119 12.41 5.51 16.70
N VAL A 120 12.97 4.39 16.24
CA VAL A 120 12.23 3.14 15.96
C VAL A 120 11.99 2.38 17.25
N ASN A 121 10.73 2.32 17.69
CA ASN A 121 10.29 1.64 18.90
C ASN A 121 10.02 0.14 18.71
N ALA A 122 9.61 -0.26 17.50
CA ALA A 122 9.39 -1.66 17.16
C ALA A 122 9.54 -1.92 15.66
N LEU A 123 9.93 -3.14 15.32
CA LEU A 123 10.08 -3.61 13.94
C LEU A 123 8.79 -4.27 13.41
N ALA A 124 7.65 -4.01 14.02
CA ALA A 124 6.35 -4.41 13.51
C ALA A 124 5.30 -3.40 13.97
N GLY A 125 4.20 -3.32 13.23
CA GLY A 125 3.02 -2.55 13.59
C GLY A 125 2.05 -3.31 14.48
N PRO A 126 0.79 -2.84 14.55
CA PRO A 126 -0.27 -3.49 15.30
C PRO A 126 -0.42 -4.95 14.87
N GLN A 127 -0.74 -5.84 15.82
CA GLN A 127 -0.91 -7.28 15.58
C GLN A 127 0.32 -7.96 14.94
N ASN A 128 1.53 -7.43 15.17
CA ASN A 128 2.79 -7.88 14.58
C ASN A 128 2.83 -7.78 13.04
N ASP A 129 2.07 -6.86 12.44
CA ASP A 129 2.12 -6.62 11.00
C ASP A 129 3.51 -6.09 10.60
N THR A 130 4.25 -6.91 9.86
CA THR A 130 5.64 -6.63 9.49
C THR A 130 5.77 -5.57 8.41
N ARG A 131 4.67 -5.14 7.76
CA ARG A 131 4.68 -4.06 6.78
C ARG A 131 4.99 -2.71 7.39
N TYR A 132 4.82 -2.58 8.71
CA TYR A 132 5.00 -1.34 9.44
C TYR A 132 6.20 -1.38 10.38
N ILE A 133 6.66 -0.21 10.77
CA ILE A 133 7.52 0.04 11.92
C ILE A 133 6.76 0.94 12.91
N GLN A 134 6.97 0.71 14.20
CA GLN A 134 6.50 1.62 15.24
C GLN A 134 7.57 2.67 15.51
N ILE A 135 7.17 3.93 15.58
CA ILE A 135 8.03 5.08 15.77
C ILE A 135 7.55 5.93 16.96
N SER A 136 8.49 6.60 17.63
CA SER A 136 8.17 7.51 18.73
C SER A 136 7.85 8.94 18.28
N THR A 137 8.19 9.28 17.03
CA THR A 137 8.05 10.63 16.50
C THR A 137 6.60 11.12 16.56
N PRO A 138 6.33 12.37 17.01
CA PRO A 138 4.98 12.92 17.03
C PRO A 138 4.35 13.01 15.63
N ILE A 139 3.27 12.27 15.40
CA ILE A 139 2.52 12.28 14.15
C ILE A 139 1.13 12.89 14.37
N GLN A 140 0.68 13.71 13.41
CA GLN A 140 -0.63 14.38 13.41
C GLN A 140 -1.27 14.28 12.02
N PRO A 141 -2.59 14.52 11.89
CA PRO A 141 -3.23 14.66 10.58
C PRO A 141 -2.46 15.64 9.68
N GLY A 142 -2.22 15.25 8.42
CA GLY A 142 -1.39 15.97 7.46
C GLY A 142 0.04 15.41 7.31
N ASN A 143 0.55 14.64 8.28
CA ASN A 143 1.82 13.91 8.11
C ASN A 143 1.69 12.64 7.27
N SER A 144 0.48 12.10 7.09
CA SER A 144 0.24 10.92 6.25
C SER A 144 0.89 11.06 4.88
N GLY A 145 1.67 10.06 4.48
CA GLY A 145 2.41 10.01 3.22
C GLY A 145 3.77 10.70 3.28
N GLY A 146 4.12 11.35 4.40
CA GLY A 146 5.41 11.99 4.61
C GLY A 146 6.54 11.00 4.89
N PRO A 147 7.77 11.30 4.43
CA PRO A 147 8.89 10.39 4.60
C PRO A 147 9.35 10.33 6.06
N VAL A 148 9.76 9.13 6.46
CA VAL A 148 10.56 8.86 7.66
C VAL A 148 11.94 8.44 7.19
N VAL A 149 12.96 9.18 7.60
CA VAL A 149 14.35 8.99 7.17
C VAL A 149 15.26 8.70 8.36
N ASP A 150 16.40 8.08 8.09
CA ASP A 150 17.49 7.93 9.06
C ASP A 150 18.36 9.21 9.14
N LYS A 151 19.42 9.14 9.97
CA LYS A 151 20.37 10.23 10.21
C LYS A 151 21.13 10.73 8.95
N ASP A 152 21.09 9.99 7.86
CA ASP A 152 21.78 10.32 6.60
C ASP A 152 20.78 10.81 5.52
N GLY A 153 19.50 10.81 5.87
CA GLY A 153 18.40 11.23 5.00
C GLY A 153 17.90 10.12 4.07
N MET A 154 18.26 8.87 4.34
CA MET A 154 17.78 7.73 3.56
C MET A 154 16.39 7.33 4.06
N LEU A 155 15.47 7.09 3.13
CA LEU A 155 14.09 6.71 3.43
C LEU A 155 14.04 5.32 4.06
N ILE A 156 13.38 5.22 5.21
CA ILE A 156 13.16 3.97 5.94
C ILE A 156 11.68 3.65 6.13
N GLY A 157 10.80 4.64 5.98
CA GLY A 157 9.36 4.45 6.04
C GLY A 157 8.54 5.65 5.57
N ILE A 158 7.23 5.46 5.52
CA ILE A 158 6.23 6.43 5.10
C ILE A 158 5.20 6.55 6.23
N THR A 159 5.07 7.74 6.79
CA THR A 159 4.19 7.99 7.93
C THR A 159 2.74 7.65 7.61
N SER A 160 2.05 6.91 8.50
CA SER A 160 0.60 6.67 8.41
C SER A 160 -0.11 7.23 9.64
N ALA A 161 -0.70 8.43 9.52
CA ALA A 161 -1.41 9.07 10.62
C ALA A 161 -2.76 8.36 10.90
N THR A 162 -3.39 7.80 9.88
CA THR A 162 -4.67 7.06 10.01
C THR A 162 -4.51 5.80 10.86
N LEU A 163 -3.47 5.00 10.63
CA LEU A 163 -3.20 3.82 11.44
C LEU A 163 -2.93 4.19 12.90
N SER A 164 -2.14 5.26 13.12
CA SER A 164 -1.83 5.76 14.47
C SER A 164 -3.10 6.21 15.21
N LYS A 165 -4.01 6.90 14.51
CA LYS A 165 -5.33 7.29 15.04
C LYS A 165 -6.20 6.08 15.35
N GLN A 166 -6.32 5.11 14.44
CA GLN A 166 -7.12 3.89 14.64
C GLN A 166 -6.69 3.12 15.88
N VAL A 167 -5.38 3.00 16.13
CA VAL A 167 -4.86 2.34 17.33
C VAL A 167 -5.22 3.13 18.58
N ALA A 168 -5.03 4.45 18.59
CA ALA A 168 -5.39 5.32 19.71
C ALA A 168 -6.89 5.23 20.04
N ASP A 169 -7.75 5.24 19.02
CA ASP A 169 -9.20 5.13 19.17
C ASP A 169 -9.57 3.74 19.74
N ALA A 170 -8.93 2.66 19.28
CA ALA A 170 -9.20 1.29 19.72
C ALA A 170 -8.81 1.03 21.19
N ILE A 171 -7.75 1.67 21.70
CA ILE A 171 -7.29 1.51 23.09
C ILE A 171 -7.96 2.48 24.07
N GLY A 172 -8.74 3.46 23.57
CA GLY A 172 -9.45 4.44 24.41
C GLY A 172 -8.54 5.42 25.17
N ILE A 173 -7.24 5.44 24.87
CA ILE A 173 -6.25 6.35 25.40
C ILE A 173 -5.41 6.91 24.25
N THR A 174 -5.15 8.22 24.25
CA THR A 174 -4.18 8.81 23.33
C THR A 174 -2.77 8.41 23.76
N ALA A 175 -2.32 7.23 23.32
CA ALA A 175 -0.98 6.75 23.62
C ALA A 175 0.06 7.72 23.02
N GLN A 176 0.80 8.40 23.89
CA GLN A 176 1.89 9.28 23.47
C GLN A 176 3.03 8.45 22.88
N ASN A 177 3.63 8.92 21.79
CA ASN A 177 4.80 8.28 21.14
C ASN A 177 4.54 6.86 20.61
N VAL A 178 3.28 6.54 20.27
CA VAL A 178 2.89 5.31 19.58
C VAL A 178 2.35 5.69 18.21
N ASN A 179 3.26 5.79 17.23
CA ASN A 179 2.91 6.09 15.85
C ASN A 179 3.50 5.03 14.91
N PHE A 180 3.01 4.99 13.68
CA PHE A 180 3.40 3.97 12.71
C PHE A 180 3.81 4.57 11.37
N ALA A 181 4.76 3.90 10.72
CA ALA A 181 5.13 4.15 9.34
C ALA A 181 5.17 2.84 8.55
N ILE A 182 4.70 2.88 7.31
CA ILE A 182 4.84 1.80 6.33
C ILE A 182 6.33 1.69 5.99
N ARG A 183 6.89 0.48 5.94
CA ARG A 183 8.31 0.28 5.62
C ARG A 183 8.64 0.75 4.21
N ALA A 184 9.82 1.34 4.04
CA ALA A 184 10.33 1.72 2.72
C ALA A 184 10.39 0.54 1.74
N SER A 185 10.66 -0.68 2.21
CA SER A 185 10.66 -1.89 1.38
C SER A 185 9.30 -2.20 0.76
N VAL A 186 8.19 -1.89 1.47
CA VAL A 186 6.83 -2.07 0.93
C VAL A 186 6.60 -1.06 -0.20
N ALA A 187 7.05 0.18 -0.02
CA ALA A 187 6.99 1.20 -1.07
C ALA A 187 7.90 0.88 -2.27
N GLU A 188 9.09 0.31 -2.04
CA GLU A 188 10.00 -0.10 -3.11
C GLU A 188 9.38 -1.21 -3.97
N LEU A 189 8.75 -2.22 -3.34
CA LEU A 189 7.97 -3.24 -4.06
C LEU A 189 6.82 -2.63 -4.87
N PHE A 190 6.13 -1.64 -4.31
CA PHE A 190 5.07 -0.94 -5.04
C PHE A 190 5.62 -0.20 -6.27
N LEU A 191 6.73 0.55 -6.14
CA LEU A 191 7.39 1.21 -7.28
C LEU A 191 7.77 0.21 -8.38
N GLN A 192 8.40 -0.90 -8.02
CA GLN A 192 8.78 -1.96 -8.95
C GLN A 192 7.57 -2.55 -9.69
N SER A 193 6.47 -2.80 -8.98
CA SER A 193 5.22 -3.30 -9.58
C SER A 193 4.64 -2.35 -10.64
N GLN A 194 4.93 -1.05 -10.52
CA GLN A 194 4.49 -0.02 -11.46
C GLN A 194 5.54 0.31 -12.53
N SER A 195 6.61 -0.50 -12.62
CA SER A 195 7.75 -0.26 -13.52
C SER A 195 8.44 1.10 -13.30
N ILE A 196 8.41 1.59 -12.06
CA ILE A 196 9.08 2.83 -11.66
C ILE A 196 10.34 2.45 -10.88
N THR A 197 11.49 2.97 -11.32
CA THR A 197 12.78 2.73 -10.66
C THR A 197 13.07 3.88 -9.70
N GLY A 198 13.01 3.59 -8.40
CA GLY A 198 13.47 4.51 -7.36
C GLY A 198 15.01 4.51 -7.24
N THR A 199 15.55 5.54 -6.60
CA THR A 199 16.96 5.56 -6.21
C THR A 199 17.11 4.84 -4.89
N SER A 200 18.01 3.85 -4.79
CA SER A 200 18.28 3.14 -3.54
C SER A 200 19.78 3.09 -3.27
N GLY A 201 20.15 3.29 -2.01
CA GLY A 201 21.54 3.38 -1.56
C GLY A 201 21.72 2.86 -0.14
N ASP A 202 22.97 2.80 0.29
CA ASP A 202 23.38 2.51 1.67
C ASP A 202 24.46 3.49 2.10
N HIS A 203 24.70 3.56 3.42
CA HIS A 203 25.68 4.47 4.02
C HIS A 203 27.07 4.31 3.40
N THR A 204 27.69 5.44 3.07
CA THR A 204 29.13 5.52 2.86
C THR A 204 29.79 5.71 4.22
N VAL A 205 30.75 4.84 4.56
CA VAL A 205 31.34 4.71 5.91
C VAL A 205 32.06 5.99 6.39
N ASP A 206 32.33 6.93 5.50
CA ASP A 206 33.20 8.09 5.73
C ASP A 206 32.48 9.45 5.92
N GLN A 207 31.14 9.50 5.92
CA GLN A 207 30.42 10.76 6.17
C GLN A 207 29.95 10.89 7.62
N PRO A 208 30.26 12.00 8.32
CA PRO A 208 29.69 12.27 9.63
C PRO A 208 28.15 12.40 9.50
N PRO A 209 27.39 11.92 10.50
CA PRO A 209 25.93 12.02 10.47
C PRO A 209 25.47 13.47 10.37
N SER A 210 24.48 13.72 9.52
CA SER A 210 23.91 15.05 9.33
C SER A 210 23.12 15.48 10.57
N SER A 211 23.19 16.76 10.95
CA SER A 211 22.30 17.27 11.99
C SER A 211 20.85 17.30 11.47
N THR A 212 19.87 17.35 12.37
CA THR A 212 18.46 17.49 11.97
C THR A 212 18.21 18.74 11.11
N ALA A 213 18.96 19.82 11.36
CA ALA A 213 18.88 21.04 10.55
C ALA A 213 19.45 20.83 9.13
N ASP A 214 20.58 20.13 9.01
CA ASP A 214 21.14 19.80 7.69
C ASP A 214 20.21 18.88 6.90
N LEU A 215 19.58 17.91 7.58
CA LEU A 215 18.56 17.05 6.98
C LEU A 215 17.34 17.85 6.53
N ALA A 216 16.93 18.87 7.30
CA ALA A 216 15.84 19.75 6.93
C ALA A 216 16.11 20.45 5.61
N ASP A 217 17.27 21.10 5.49
CA ASP A 217 17.66 21.86 4.32
C ASP A 217 17.83 20.96 3.09
N LYS A 218 18.41 19.76 3.29
CA LYS A 218 18.61 18.76 2.24
C LYS A 218 17.31 18.18 1.70
N LEU A 219 16.36 17.83 2.58
CA LEU A 219 15.22 16.98 2.22
C LEU A 219 13.93 17.76 1.96
N SER A 220 13.77 18.97 2.50
CA SER A 220 12.56 19.78 2.30
C SER A 220 12.19 20.00 0.82
N PRO A 221 13.14 20.23 -0.12
CA PRO A 221 12.80 20.38 -1.54
C PRO A 221 12.19 19.14 -2.20
N SER A 222 12.32 17.97 -1.58
CA SER A 222 11.80 16.68 -2.06
C SER A 222 10.42 16.34 -1.51
N VAL A 223 9.90 17.12 -0.56
CA VAL A 223 8.66 16.83 0.17
C VAL A 223 7.60 17.88 -0.15
N TYR A 224 6.38 17.43 -0.44
CA TYR A 224 5.31 18.26 -0.97
C TYR A 224 4.02 18.13 -0.17
N TYR A 225 3.27 19.23 -0.14
CA TYR A 225 1.93 19.26 0.45
C TYR A 225 0.89 18.87 -0.61
N ILE A 226 0.07 17.87 -0.30
CA ILE A 226 -0.95 17.31 -1.19
C ILE A 226 -2.33 17.71 -0.70
N GLN A 227 -3.16 18.19 -1.61
CA GLN A 227 -4.54 18.61 -1.36
C GLN A 227 -5.51 17.79 -2.19
N CYS A 228 -6.47 17.18 -1.53
CA CYS A 228 -7.59 16.47 -2.14
C CYS A 228 -8.81 17.39 -2.14
N PHE A 229 -9.38 17.62 -3.31
CA PHE A 229 -10.62 18.37 -3.50
C PHE A 229 -11.75 17.41 -3.87
N GLY A 230 -12.95 17.72 -3.40
CA GLY A 230 -14.18 17.03 -3.76
C GLY A 230 -15.37 17.55 -2.96
N ASN A 231 -16.56 17.06 -3.27
CA ASN A 231 -17.76 17.46 -2.55
C ASN A 231 -17.71 17.03 -1.07
N MET A 232 -17.84 18.01 -0.16
CA MET A 232 -17.93 17.77 1.29
C MET A 232 -19.30 17.15 1.62
N GLU A 233 -19.47 15.84 1.43
CA GLU A 233 -20.55 15.15 2.13
C GLU A 233 -20.13 14.92 3.59
N ALA A 234 -20.85 15.57 4.49
CA ALA A 234 -20.68 15.44 5.93
C ALA A 234 -20.99 14.01 6.36
N SER A 235 -19.97 13.28 6.82
CA SER A 235 -20.14 11.97 7.44
C SER A 235 -20.89 12.09 8.77
N VAL A 236 -22.17 11.72 8.80
CA VAL A 236 -22.92 11.41 10.03
C VAL A 236 -23.21 9.91 10.03
N PRO A 237 -22.91 9.16 11.11
CA PRO A 237 -23.32 7.77 11.20
C PRO A 237 -24.79 7.68 11.65
N ALA A 238 -25.62 6.98 10.89
CA ALA A 238 -26.94 6.55 11.37
C ALA A 238 -27.32 5.17 10.82
N ASP A 239 -27.58 4.31 11.79
CA ASP A 239 -28.38 3.09 11.90
C ASP A 239 -29.31 2.64 10.75
N LEU A 240 -29.53 1.33 10.76
CA LEU A 240 -30.36 0.47 9.93
C LEU A 240 -31.81 0.96 9.77
N SER A 241 -32.30 1.08 8.53
CA SER A 241 -33.59 0.51 8.08
C SER A 241 -33.93 0.79 6.60
N ASP A 242 -34.24 -0.30 5.90
CA ASP A 242 -35.27 -0.51 4.87
C ASP A 242 -35.36 0.33 3.56
N VAL A 243 -34.97 -0.34 2.45
CA VAL A 243 -35.77 -0.70 1.25
C VAL A 243 -36.25 0.36 0.23
N ARG A 244 -35.65 0.23 -0.99
CA ARG A 244 -36.14 0.44 -2.39
C ARG A 244 -36.43 1.90 -2.82
N LYS A 245 -36.00 2.42 -4.00
CA LYS A 245 -36.04 1.89 -5.39
C LYS A 245 -35.06 2.63 -6.34
N SER A 246 -34.48 1.84 -7.27
CA SER A 246 -34.03 2.08 -8.65
C SER A 246 -33.79 3.52 -9.19
N ASN A 247 -32.64 3.69 -9.84
CA ASN A 247 -32.55 3.88 -11.30
C ASN A 247 -31.18 3.40 -11.83
N ALA A 248 -31.20 2.61 -12.90
CA ALA A 248 -30.01 2.12 -13.61
C ALA A 248 -29.50 3.17 -14.62
N PRO A 249 -28.20 3.11 -14.98
CA PRO A 249 -27.90 2.72 -16.36
C PRO A 249 -26.74 1.72 -16.52
N GLN A 250 -26.91 0.86 -17.54
CA GLN A 250 -25.94 0.11 -18.35
C GLN A 250 -25.04 -0.94 -17.67
N GLN A 251 -25.48 -2.20 -17.81
CA GLN A 251 -24.70 -3.41 -17.55
C GLN A 251 -23.45 -3.46 -18.45
N ALA A 252 -22.29 -3.20 -17.85
CA ALA A 252 -21.07 -3.88 -18.27
C ALA A 252 -21.20 -5.36 -17.87
N LEU A 253 -20.93 -6.28 -18.80
CA LEU A 253 -20.88 -7.71 -18.50
C LEU A 253 -19.97 -7.93 -17.28
N ALA A 254 -20.52 -8.48 -16.20
CA ALA A 254 -19.74 -8.80 -15.00
C ALA A 254 -18.57 -9.71 -15.40
N PRO A 255 -17.33 -9.41 -14.94
CA PRO A 255 -16.17 -10.20 -15.31
C PRO A 255 -16.33 -11.65 -14.84
N VAL A 256 -16.24 -12.58 -15.79
CA VAL A 256 -16.33 -14.03 -15.54
C VAL A 256 -15.04 -14.50 -14.87
N MET A 257 -15.14 -15.35 -13.86
CA MET A 257 -13.99 -16.00 -13.23
C MET A 257 -13.45 -17.13 -14.12
N LEU A 258 -12.20 -17.02 -14.56
CA LEU A 258 -11.42 -18.05 -15.25
C LEU A 258 -10.85 -19.03 -14.22
N GLU A 259 -11.11 -20.31 -14.40
CA GLU A 259 -10.71 -21.36 -13.44
C GLU A 259 -9.46 -22.10 -13.91
N MET A 260 -8.55 -22.38 -12.98
CA MET A 260 -7.26 -23.03 -13.23
C MET A 260 -7.01 -24.11 -12.17
N SER A 261 -7.27 -25.37 -12.54
CA SER A 261 -7.05 -26.51 -11.66
C SER A 261 -5.57 -26.86 -11.53
N GLY A 262 -5.11 -27.18 -10.30
CA GLY A 262 -3.71 -27.51 -10.04
C GLY A 262 -2.80 -26.28 -9.99
N TYR A 263 -3.38 -25.10 -9.81
CA TYR A 263 -2.68 -23.83 -9.69
C TYR A 263 -3.11 -23.11 -8.41
N ASP A 264 -2.14 -22.43 -7.82
CA ASP A 264 -2.30 -21.44 -6.78
C ASP A 264 -2.24 -20.05 -7.41
N ALA A 265 -3.24 -19.22 -7.14
CA ALA A 265 -3.20 -17.81 -7.52
C ALA A 265 -2.28 -17.09 -6.53
N ILE A 266 -1.19 -16.54 -7.04
CA ILE A 266 -0.32 -15.67 -6.26
C ILE A 266 -0.87 -14.27 -6.37
N GLY A 267 -1.36 -13.76 -5.25
CA GLY A 267 -1.98 -12.47 -5.09
C GLY A 267 -2.25 -12.22 -3.61
N PHE A 268 -2.77 -11.06 -3.28
CA PHE A 268 -2.94 -10.66 -1.89
C PHE A 268 -4.23 -11.20 -1.29
N ASP A 269 -4.09 -12.20 -0.41
CA ASP A 269 -5.17 -12.74 0.41
C ASP A 269 -5.66 -11.68 1.39
N TYR A 270 -6.93 -11.31 1.30
CA TYR A 270 -7.53 -10.36 2.24
C TYR A 270 -8.44 -11.02 3.26
N THR A 271 -8.93 -12.21 2.95
CA THR A 271 -9.64 -13.04 3.90
C THR A 271 -9.46 -14.51 3.54
N ASN A 272 -9.47 -15.35 4.57
CA ASN A 272 -9.60 -16.78 4.39
C ASN A 272 -10.93 -17.25 5.01
N ARG A 273 -11.53 -18.24 4.36
CA ARG A 273 -12.80 -18.86 4.77
C ARG A 273 -12.52 -20.35 4.95
N PRO A 274 -12.36 -20.84 6.19
CA PRO A 274 -12.25 -22.27 6.45
C PRO A 274 -13.59 -22.99 6.24
N ASP A 275 -13.54 -24.29 6.03
CA ASP A 275 -14.69 -25.20 5.96
C ASP A 275 -15.77 -24.82 4.91
N ILE A 276 -15.33 -24.20 3.80
CA ILE A 276 -16.20 -23.85 2.67
C ILE A 276 -15.91 -24.74 1.47
N SER A 277 -16.91 -24.97 0.62
CA SER A 277 -16.71 -25.67 -0.66
C SER A 277 -16.04 -24.75 -1.68
N TYR A 278 -15.42 -25.33 -2.73
CA TYR A 278 -14.88 -24.53 -3.85
C TYR A 278 -15.95 -23.64 -4.50
N LEU A 279 -17.16 -24.15 -4.69
CA LEU A 279 -18.26 -23.37 -5.25
C LEU A 279 -18.67 -22.22 -4.32
N GLY A 280 -18.68 -22.44 -3.00
CA GLY A 280 -18.92 -21.39 -2.01
C GLY A 280 -17.80 -20.35 -1.98
N CYS A 281 -16.55 -20.78 -2.14
CA CYS A 281 -15.38 -19.91 -2.28
C CYS A 281 -15.50 -18.97 -3.48
N LYS A 282 -15.88 -19.53 -4.63
CA LYS A 282 -16.12 -18.78 -5.87
C LYS A 282 -17.29 -17.81 -5.74
N ALA A 283 -18.42 -18.26 -5.21
CA ALA A 283 -19.59 -17.42 -4.99
C ALA A 283 -19.30 -16.26 -4.03
N ALA A 284 -18.54 -16.51 -2.96
CA ALA A 284 -18.11 -15.47 -2.04
C ALA A 284 -17.27 -14.39 -2.74
N CYS A 285 -16.36 -14.81 -3.63
CA CYS A 285 -15.57 -13.89 -4.44
C CYS A 285 -16.43 -13.12 -5.45
N GLU A 286 -17.34 -13.78 -6.17
CA GLU A 286 -18.22 -13.13 -7.15
C GLU A 286 -19.19 -12.12 -6.50
N SER A 287 -19.59 -12.38 -5.24
CA SER A 287 -20.42 -11.47 -4.46
C SER A 287 -19.67 -10.29 -3.85
N ASP A 288 -18.34 -10.30 -3.91
CA ASP A 288 -17.46 -9.30 -3.33
C ASP A 288 -16.75 -8.52 -4.44
N ALA A 289 -17.14 -7.26 -4.63
CA ALA A 289 -16.59 -6.40 -5.67
C ALA A 289 -15.06 -6.22 -5.56
N GLN A 290 -14.49 -6.43 -4.38
CA GLN A 290 -13.05 -6.34 -4.14
C GLN A 290 -12.32 -7.61 -4.59
N CYS A 291 -12.98 -8.76 -4.61
CA CYS A 291 -12.36 -10.01 -5.00
C CYS A 291 -12.05 -10.05 -6.50
N LYS A 292 -10.79 -10.34 -6.84
CA LYS A 292 -10.32 -10.52 -8.22
C LYS A 292 -9.75 -11.90 -8.47
N ALA A 293 -9.43 -12.65 -7.42
CA ALA A 293 -9.03 -14.05 -7.53
C ALA A 293 -9.30 -14.83 -6.24
N ILE A 294 -9.23 -16.15 -6.34
CA ILE A 294 -9.25 -17.08 -5.24
C ILE A 294 -8.14 -18.12 -5.40
N THR A 295 -7.66 -18.62 -4.27
CA THR A 295 -7.04 -19.95 -4.18
C THR A 295 -7.89 -20.77 -3.24
N TYR A 296 -8.28 -21.96 -3.66
CA TYR A 296 -8.91 -22.94 -2.81
C TYR A 296 -7.97 -24.11 -2.55
N ASN A 297 -7.65 -24.35 -1.28
CA ASN A 297 -6.86 -25.50 -0.87
C ASN A 297 -7.77 -26.72 -0.71
N THR A 298 -7.62 -27.70 -1.61
CA THR A 298 -8.44 -28.92 -1.66
C THR A 298 -8.17 -29.89 -0.52
N LYS A 299 -6.98 -29.84 0.09
CA LYS A 299 -6.56 -30.72 1.17
C LYS A 299 -7.10 -30.29 2.53
N TYR A 300 -7.14 -28.98 2.77
CA TYR A 300 -7.56 -28.39 4.04
C TYR A 300 -8.95 -27.74 3.97
N SER A 301 -9.59 -27.73 2.79
CA SER A 301 -10.90 -27.09 2.56
C SER A 301 -10.93 -25.62 2.97
N VAL A 302 -9.85 -24.89 2.69
CA VAL A 302 -9.73 -23.46 3.01
C VAL A 302 -9.71 -22.65 1.73
N CYS A 303 -10.57 -21.64 1.68
CA CYS A 303 -10.63 -20.65 0.61
C CYS A 303 -9.86 -19.40 0.99
N PHE A 304 -9.08 -18.87 0.06
CA PHE A 304 -8.33 -17.64 0.19
C PHE A 304 -8.81 -16.67 -0.89
N LEU A 305 -9.55 -15.63 -0.50
CA LEU A 305 -10.05 -14.60 -1.41
C LEU A 305 -8.99 -13.50 -1.55
N LYS A 306 -8.78 -13.04 -2.79
CA LYS A 306 -7.69 -12.14 -3.15
C LYS A 306 -8.19 -10.90 -3.87
N TYR A 307 -7.57 -9.77 -3.57
CA TYR A 307 -7.84 -8.49 -4.25
C TYR A 307 -7.24 -8.42 -5.66
N ASP A 308 -6.27 -9.28 -5.95
CA ASP A 308 -5.59 -9.36 -7.24
C ASP A 308 -5.08 -10.77 -7.51
N VAL A 309 -4.46 -10.93 -8.67
CA VAL A 309 -3.66 -12.09 -9.03
C VAL A 309 -2.53 -11.58 -9.91
N VAL A 310 -1.31 -11.87 -9.51
CA VAL A 310 -0.07 -11.47 -10.20
C VAL A 310 0.48 -12.65 -10.99
N ALA A 311 0.40 -13.85 -10.42
CA ALA A 311 0.86 -15.05 -11.08
C ALA A 311 0.02 -16.28 -10.74
N LEU A 312 0.13 -17.31 -11.57
CA LEU A 312 -0.36 -18.65 -11.28
C LEU A 312 0.84 -19.58 -11.13
N ILE A 313 0.93 -20.26 -9.98
CA ILE A 313 2.01 -21.20 -9.63
C ILE A 313 1.42 -22.60 -9.57
N ARG A 314 2.15 -23.61 -10.04
CA ARG A 314 1.66 -24.99 -9.95
C ARG A 314 1.60 -25.45 -8.50
N ASN A 315 0.44 -25.99 -8.12
CA ASN A 315 0.20 -26.62 -6.82
C ASN A 315 -0.91 -27.66 -6.96
N SER A 316 -0.58 -28.93 -6.80
CA SER A 316 -1.54 -30.04 -6.98
C SER A 316 -2.70 -30.00 -5.99
N ASP A 317 -2.51 -29.35 -4.84
CA ASP A 317 -3.50 -29.27 -3.77
C ASP A 317 -4.36 -28.00 -3.89
N ALA A 318 -4.20 -27.20 -4.96
CA ALA A 318 -4.88 -25.92 -5.13
C ALA A 318 -5.77 -25.85 -6.39
N LEU A 319 -6.89 -25.12 -6.26
CA LEU A 319 -7.72 -24.66 -7.36
C LEU A 319 -7.74 -23.13 -7.36
N ALA A 320 -7.20 -22.51 -8.40
CA ALA A 320 -7.24 -21.07 -8.57
C ALA A 320 -8.44 -20.67 -9.44
N ALA A 321 -9.00 -19.49 -9.18
CA ALA A 321 -9.84 -18.82 -10.17
C ALA A 321 -9.65 -17.32 -10.08
N TYR A 322 -9.78 -16.61 -11.19
CA TYR A 322 -9.55 -15.17 -11.23
C TYR A 322 -10.38 -14.48 -12.30
N THR A 323 -10.69 -13.21 -12.07
CA THR A 323 -11.54 -12.40 -12.95
C THR A 323 -10.91 -12.27 -14.35
N SER A 324 -11.72 -12.41 -15.39
CA SER A 324 -11.29 -12.29 -16.79
C SER A 324 -10.63 -10.95 -17.10
N SER A 325 -10.98 -9.89 -16.35
CA SER A 325 -10.33 -8.57 -16.42
C SER A 325 -8.83 -8.60 -16.10
N LYS A 326 -8.34 -9.61 -15.39
CA LYS A 326 -6.91 -9.77 -15.05
C LYS A 326 -6.15 -10.68 -16.01
N SER A 327 -6.82 -11.30 -16.99
CA SER A 327 -6.21 -12.31 -17.88
C SER A 327 -4.96 -11.89 -18.64
N LYS A 328 -4.78 -10.59 -18.91
CA LYS A 328 -3.60 -10.05 -19.59
C LYS A 328 -2.42 -9.74 -18.65
N ASP A 329 -2.69 -9.61 -17.35
CA ASP A 329 -1.72 -9.19 -16.35
C ASP A 329 -1.18 -10.37 -15.54
N VAL A 330 -1.84 -11.53 -15.62
CA VAL A 330 -1.48 -12.73 -14.86
C VAL A 330 -0.37 -13.50 -15.55
N ILE A 331 0.76 -13.63 -14.87
CA ILE A 331 1.90 -14.44 -15.33
C ILE A 331 1.65 -15.90 -14.97
N VAL A 332 1.48 -16.77 -15.96
CA VAL A 332 1.46 -18.22 -15.73
C VAL A 332 2.90 -18.71 -15.63
N SER A 333 3.31 -19.11 -14.42
CA SER A 333 4.67 -19.55 -14.15
C SER A 333 4.71 -21.07 -14.01
N ASP A 334 5.79 -21.69 -14.52
CA ASP A 334 6.11 -23.10 -14.26
C ASP A 334 6.70 -23.31 -12.86
N PHE A 335 6.90 -22.22 -12.11
CA PHE A 335 7.30 -22.27 -10.71
C PHE A 335 6.30 -23.15 -9.93
N THR A 336 6.82 -24.04 -9.10
CA THR A 336 6.04 -25.00 -8.33
C THR A 336 6.36 -24.84 -6.85
N SER A 337 5.32 -24.72 -6.01
CA SER A 337 5.48 -24.58 -4.57
C SER A 337 5.02 -25.84 -3.83
N TYR A 338 5.75 -26.22 -2.79
CA TYR A 338 5.49 -27.39 -1.97
C TYR A 338 5.60 -27.05 -0.48
N SER A 339 4.51 -27.27 0.25
CA SER A 339 4.48 -27.08 1.71
C SER A 339 5.02 -28.30 2.46
N ASP A 340 5.73 -28.02 3.54
CA ASP A 340 6.40 -29.01 4.39
C ASP A 340 7.41 -29.89 3.62
N VAL A 341 8.03 -29.33 2.59
CA VAL A 341 9.06 -29.98 1.77
C VAL A 341 10.29 -29.09 1.74
N ASP A 342 11.46 -29.72 1.73
CA ASP A 342 12.76 -29.10 1.49
C ASP A 342 13.50 -29.86 0.38
N LEU A 343 14.42 -29.18 -0.30
CA LEU A 343 15.41 -29.78 -1.20
C LEU A 343 16.80 -29.58 -0.60
N PRO A 344 17.29 -30.49 0.26
CA PRO A 344 18.59 -30.32 0.89
C PRO A 344 19.73 -30.16 -0.13
N GLY A 345 20.61 -29.19 0.12
CA GLY A 345 21.79 -28.93 -0.69
C GLY A 345 21.58 -27.91 -1.81
N GLY A 346 22.68 -27.51 -2.46
CA GLY A 346 22.65 -26.47 -3.49
C GLY A 346 22.46 -25.05 -2.96
N ASP A 347 22.40 -24.89 -1.63
CA ASP A 347 22.30 -23.60 -0.95
C ASP A 347 23.52 -22.74 -1.25
N TYR A 348 23.30 -21.57 -1.85
CA TYR A 348 24.37 -20.65 -2.20
C TYR A 348 24.18 -19.25 -1.61
N LYS A 349 22.95 -18.92 -1.18
CA LYS A 349 22.63 -17.63 -0.55
C LYS A 349 21.60 -17.83 0.55
N ARG A 350 21.79 -17.11 1.66
CA ARG A 350 20.92 -17.16 2.83
C ARG A 350 20.49 -15.75 3.20
N PHE A 351 19.19 -15.57 3.43
CA PHE A 351 18.64 -14.36 4.03
C PHE A 351 18.06 -14.70 5.40
N GLN A 352 18.35 -13.87 6.40
CA GLN A 352 17.78 -13.95 7.74
C GLN A 352 16.80 -12.80 7.96
N LYS A 353 15.83 -12.98 8.87
CA LYS A 353 14.79 -11.99 9.16
C LYS A 353 14.02 -11.56 7.90
N THR A 354 13.65 -12.55 7.09
CA THR A 354 12.96 -12.37 5.81
C THR A 354 11.62 -13.09 5.80
N ASP A 355 10.80 -12.84 4.78
CA ASP A 355 9.54 -13.53 4.56
C ASP A 355 9.57 -14.37 3.28
N TYR A 356 8.50 -15.14 3.08
CA TYR A 356 8.36 -16.02 1.93
C TYR A 356 8.34 -15.25 0.60
N ILE A 357 7.72 -14.07 0.57
CA ILE A 357 7.58 -13.26 -0.64
C ILE A 357 8.94 -12.71 -1.05
N GLN A 358 9.71 -12.16 -0.11
CA GLN A 358 11.07 -11.71 -0.36
C GLN A 358 11.97 -12.86 -0.83
N CYS A 359 11.78 -14.06 -0.27
CA CYS A 359 12.50 -15.26 -0.69
C CYS A 359 12.18 -15.65 -2.14
N PHE A 360 10.90 -15.59 -2.51
CA PHE A 360 10.41 -15.85 -3.86
C PHE A 360 10.93 -14.83 -4.87
N VAL A 361 10.80 -13.53 -4.59
CA VAL A 361 11.28 -12.45 -5.46
C VAL A 361 12.79 -12.55 -5.68
N SER A 362 13.55 -12.77 -4.59
CA SER A 362 15.01 -12.93 -4.68
C SER A 362 15.41 -14.12 -5.58
N CYS A 363 14.63 -15.20 -5.59
CA CYS A 363 14.89 -16.34 -6.48
C CYS A 363 14.46 -16.08 -7.93
N LEU A 364 13.39 -15.32 -8.13
CA LEU A 364 12.92 -14.95 -9.47
C LEU A 364 13.96 -14.09 -10.20
N GLU A 365 14.48 -13.07 -9.52
CA GLU A 365 15.44 -12.10 -10.04
C GLU A 365 16.84 -12.69 -10.31
N GLU A 366 17.24 -13.71 -9.55
CA GLU A 366 18.54 -14.33 -9.72
C GLU A 366 18.50 -15.47 -10.74
N ASN A 367 19.18 -15.28 -11.88
CA ASN A 367 19.33 -16.32 -12.92
C ASN A 367 19.96 -17.63 -12.40
N ALA A 368 20.79 -17.54 -11.35
CA ALA A 368 21.41 -18.71 -10.73
C ALA A 368 20.42 -19.52 -9.85
N CYS A 369 19.31 -18.93 -9.43
CA CYS A 369 18.35 -19.58 -8.55
C CYS A 369 17.47 -20.56 -9.34
N LYS A 370 17.43 -21.81 -8.85
CA LYS A 370 16.57 -22.88 -9.36
C LYS A 370 15.50 -23.28 -8.35
N ALA A 371 15.73 -23.02 -7.07
CA ALA A 371 14.78 -23.28 -6.00
C ALA A 371 15.11 -22.43 -4.77
N PHE A 372 14.20 -22.35 -3.82
CA PHE A 372 14.47 -21.81 -2.49
C PHE A 372 13.75 -22.61 -1.41
N SER A 373 14.27 -22.55 -0.18
CA SER A 373 13.57 -23.08 1.00
C SER A 373 13.37 -21.96 2.02
N TYR A 374 12.12 -21.69 2.36
CA TYR A 374 11.73 -20.72 3.38
C TYR A 374 11.35 -21.42 4.68
N VAL A 375 12.09 -21.14 5.76
CA VAL A 375 11.86 -21.72 7.09
C VAL A 375 11.00 -20.77 7.92
N ARG A 376 9.69 -21.06 8.03
CA ARG A 376 8.69 -20.17 8.66
C ARG A 376 9.08 -19.72 10.06
N LYS A 377 9.42 -20.67 10.95
CA LYS A 377 9.76 -20.38 12.35
C LYS A 377 10.99 -19.51 12.54
N LYS A 378 11.92 -19.53 11.58
CA LYS A 378 13.19 -18.80 11.68
C LYS A 378 13.21 -17.52 10.87
N HIS A 379 12.19 -17.29 10.03
CA HIS A 379 12.19 -16.21 9.05
C HIS A 379 13.48 -16.23 8.20
N GLU A 380 13.83 -17.42 7.71
CA GLU A 380 15.06 -17.66 6.94
C GLU A 380 14.74 -18.17 5.54
N CYS A 381 15.39 -17.59 4.54
CA CYS A 381 15.33 -18.02 3.15
C CYS A 381 16.68 -18.58 2.73
N TRP A 382 16.65 -19.69 2.00
CA TRP A 382 17.82 -20.36 1.47
C TRP A 382 17.65 -20.55 -0.04
N LEU A 383 18.34 -19.73 -0.84
CA LEU A 383 18.32 -19.86 -2.30
C LEU A 383 19.26 -20.97 -2.75
N LYS A 384 18.81 -21.71 -3.77
CA LYS A 384 19.44 -22.93 -4.26
C LYS A 384 19.69 -22.83 -5.76
N ASN A 385 20.90 -23.18 -6.19
CA ASN A 385 21.29 -23.22 -7.59
C ASN A 385 21.33 -24.65 -8.16
N ARG A 386 21.02 -25.64 -7.32
CA ARG A 386 20.94 -27.06 -7.65
C ARG A 386 19.75 -27.68 -6.90
N LEU A 387 19.02 -28.56 -7.58
CA LEU A 387 17.91 -29.28 -6.97
C LEU A 387 18.43 -30.55 -6.29
N GLY A 388 18.12 -30.68 -4.99
CA GLY A 388 18.39 -31.88 -4.20
C GLY A 388 17.32 -32.97 -4.39
N THR A 389 17.28 -33.93 -3.48
CA THR A 389 16.17 -34.90 -3.40
C THR A 389 15.09 -34.36 -2.44
N PRO A 390 13.80 -34.34 -2.84
CA PRO A 390 12.73 -33.84 -1.97
C PRO A 390 12.67 -34.58 -0.65
N ARG A 391 12.61 -33.84 0.45
CA ARG A 391 12.45 -34.38 1.80
C ARG A 391 11.33 -33.64 2.51
N ARG A 392 10.43 -34.38 3.18
CA ARG A 392 9.42 -33.75 4.03
C ARG A 392 10.07 -33.12 5.26
N VAL A 393 9.89 -31.83 5.43
CA VAL A 393 10.37 -31.04 6.57
C VAL A 393 9.28 -30.06 6.98
N LYS A 394 8.66 -30.33 8.14
CA LYS A 394 7.54 -29.53 8.64
C LYS A 394 7.96 -28.07 8.88
N GLY A 395 7.18 -27.12 8.37
CA GLY A 395 7.41 -25.69 8.53
C GLY A 395 8.39 -25.08 7.53
N VAL A 396 8.76 -25.83 6.49
CA VAL A 396 9.55 -25.35 5.35
C VAL A 396 8.64 -25.26 4.13
N GLU A 397 8.66 -24.11 3.45
CA GLU A 397 8.03 -23.93 2.15
C GLU A 397 9.12 -23.97 1.07
N LEU A 398 9.00 -24.92 0.14
CA LEU A 398 9.89 -25.07 -0.99
C LEU A 398 9.28 -24.40 -2.21
N GLY A 399 10.05 -23.53 -2.86
CA GLY A 399 9.76 -23.07 -4.21
C GLY A 399 10.75 -23.64 -5.22
N VAL A 400 10.29 -24.11 -6.37
CA VAL A 400 11.13 -24.60 -7.48
C VAL A 400 10.78 -23.83 -8.75
N LYS A 401 11.80 -23.28 -9.41
CA LYS A 401 11.68 -22.52 -10.66
C LYS A 401 11.64 -23.42 -11.89
#